data_AF-A0A945U739-F1
#
_entry.id   AF-A0A945U739-F1
#
_cell.length_a   1.000
_cell.length_b   1.000
_cell.length_c   1.000
_cell.angle_alpha   90.00
_cell.angle_beta   90.00
_cell.angle_gamma   90.00
#
_symmetry.space_group_name_H-M   'P 1'
#
loop_
_entity.id
_entity.type
_entity.pdbx_description
1 polymer ?
#
loop_
_entity_poly.entity_id
_entity_poly.type
_entity_poly.pdbx_seq_one_letter_code
_entity_poly.pdbx_strand_id
1 'polypeptide(L)'
;TDYWDSHNNNDNNDFFNFYSFGFSYKILNQTNNDWLTPIENIEKDVNSNNANIEWLSEDKDNDGVSDAFDKEPNTPIGVAVDGAGVSLDVDMDNIPDYLDSDPFSTRGAIVDNNGVEFDTDNDGIPDSKDLESNTEIGAIVNQYGITVSVGNSGTQKSYLPSIYFESGSSYINNSNLKRIATIAIMMNNNPNIKLLVIGNTDENGTSEFNNKLALKRSEEVINYLASNFNIDKNRFVTSGNGEEKPLTKEVVSAEFPNGNTLSELNRRVDFQIIR
;
A
#
# COMPACT_ATOMS: atom_id res chain seq x y z
N THR A 1 -105.77 5.93 -39.40
CA THR A 1 -106.68 4.86 -38.95
C THR A 1 -106.39 4.67 -37.47
N ASP A 2 -107.22 5.05 -36.52
CA ASP A 2 -108.68 5.16 -36.48
C ASP A 2 -109.03 6.25 -35.44
N TYR A 3 -110.00 7.10 -35.77
CA TYR A 3 -111.34 7.11 -35.18
C TYR A 3 -111.31 7.19 -33.65
N TRP A 4 -111.87 8.27 -33.09
CA TRP A 4 -112.77 8.29 -31.91
C TRP A 4 -112.83 9.68 -31.25
N ASP A 5 -113.25 10.71 -31.98
CA ASP A 5 -114.05 11.78 -31.41
C ASP A 5 -114.99 12.41 -32.44
N SER A 6 -116.26 12.46 -32.05
CA SER A 6 -117.35 13.06 -32.81
C SER A 6 -117.53 14.49 -32.30
N HIS A 7 -116.70 15.40 -32.78
CA HIS A 7 -116.98 16.84 -32.71
C HIS A 7 -116.26 17.59 -33.84
N ASN A 8 -117.02 18.19 -34.74
CA ASN A 8 -116.51 18.93 -35.88
C ASN A 8 -116.43 20.41 -35.50
N ASN A 9 -115.28 20.86 -35.00
CA ASN A 9 -114.95 22.28 -34.90
C ASN A 9 -113.62 22.55 -35.60
N ASN A 10 -113.72 23.51 -36.51
CA ASN A 10 -112.78 23.83 -37.57
C ASN A 10 -111.65 24.75 -37.07
N ASP A 11 -110.88 24.29 -36.07
CA ASP A 11 -109.73 25.01 -35.52
C ASP A 11 -108.52 24.07 -35.41
N ASN A 12 -107.83 23.88 -36.53
CA ASN A 12 -106.53 23.22 -36.58
C ASN A 12 -105.49 24.06 -35.83
N ASN A 13 -105.23 23.74 -34.56
CA ASN A 13 -104.03 24.15 -33.86
C ASN A 13 -103.66 23.10 -32.81
N ASP A 14 -103.06 21.99 -33.27
CA ASP A 14 -102.46 21.01 -32.38
C ASP A 14 -101.17 21.58 -31.79
N PHE A 15 -101.26 22.17 -30.59
CA PHE A 15 -100.11 22.59 -29.81
C PHE A 15 -99.60 21.41 -28.97
N PHE A 16 -98.55 20.75 -29.46
CA PHE A 16 -97.84 19.75 -28.66
C PHE A 16 -96.88 20.43 -27.68
N ASN A 17 -97.27 20.51 -26.41
CA ASN A 17 -96.39 20.92 -25.32
C ASN A 17 -95.61 19.69 -24.82
N PHE A 18 -94.31 19.67 -25.03
CA PHE A 18 -93.43 18.65 -24.48
C PHE A 18 -92.78 19.18 -23.19
N TYR A 19 -93.11 18.57 -22.07
CA TYR A 19 -92.43 18.80 -20.80
C TYR A 19 -91.40 17.70 -20.59
N SER A 20 -90.11 18.04 -20.63
CA SER A 20 -89.05 17.12 -20.22
C SER A 20 -88.61 17.43 -18.80
N PHE A 21 -88.61 16.40 -17.96
CA PHE A 21 -88.01 16.47 -16.64
C PHE A 21 -86.72 15.64 -16.69
N GLY A 22 -85.58 16.31 -16.59
CA GLY A 22 -84.28 15.66 -16.51
C GLY A 22 -83.91 15.39 -15.06
N PHE A 23 -83.70 14.12 -14.72
CA PHE A 23 -83.05 13.73 -13.47
C PHE A 23 -81.59 13.39 -13.75
N SER A 24 -80.69 14.10 -13.07
CA SER A 24 -79.25 13.85 -13.09
C SER A 24 -78.86 13.22 -11.76
N TYR A 25 -78.28 12.02 -11.81
CA TYR A 25 -77.77 11.34 -10.61
C TYR A 25 -76.36 10.80 -10.90
N LYS A 26 -75.37 11.26 -10.12
CA LYS A 26 -73.97 10.87 -10.26
C LYS A 26 -73.74 9.52 -9.60
N ILE A 27 -73.93 8.44 -10.36
CA ILE A 27 -73.61 7.07 -9.92
C ILE A 27 -72.10 6.91 -10.13
N LEU A 28 -71.36 6.75 -9.03
CA LEU A 28 -69.90 6.67 -8.91
C LEU A 28 -69.17 8.01 -8.74
N ASN A 29 -68.52 8.14 -7.59
CA ASN A 29 -67.38 9.01 -7.40
C ASN A 29 -66.16 8.38 -8.08
N GLN A 30 -66.15 8.33 -9.42
CA GLN A 30 -64.87 8.23 -10.11
C GLN A 30 -64.14 9.53 -9.79
N THR A 31 -63.10 9.42 -8.96
CA THR A 31 -62.02 10.38 -8.97
C THR A 31 -61.47 10.35 -10.39
N ASN A 32 -61.95 11.26 -11.24
CA ASN A 32 -61.34 11.49 -12.53
C ASN A 32 -59.91 11.94 -12.24
N ASN A 33 -58.96 11.01 -12.34
CA ASN A 33 -57.53 11.32 -12.31
C ASN A 33 -57.11 11.95 -13.66
N ASP A 34 -57.96 12.82 -14.23
CA ASP A 34 -57.84 13.32 -15.61
C ASP A 34 -57.09 14.66 -15.71
N TRP A 35 -56.39 15.06 -14.65
CA TRP A 35 -55.47 16.19 -14.67
C TRP A 35 -54.19 15.87 -13.91
N LEU A 36 -53.64 14.68 -14.13
CA LEU A 36 -52.20 14.51 -13.94
C LEU A 36 -51.53 15.38 -15.00
N THR A 37 -51.00 16.53 -14.58
CA THR A 37 -50.19 17.34 -15.49
C THR A 37 -49.02 16.46 -15.98
N PRO A 38 -48.53 16.64 -17.21
CA PRO A 38 -47.35 15.90 -17.66
C PRO A 38 -46.17 15.97 -16.67
N ILE A 39 -46.09 17.06 -15.90
CA ILE A 39 -45.11 17.29 -14.84
C ILE A 39 -45.31 16.36 -13.64
N GLU A 40 -46.54 16.08 -13.21
CA GLU A 40 -46.80 15.22 -12.04
C GLU A 40 -46.44 13.75 -12.32
N ASN A 41 -46.65 13.28 -13.55
CA ASN A 41 -46.20 11.94 -13.96
C ASN A 41 -44.67 11.87 -13.99
N ILE A 42 -44.02 12.90 -14.51
CA ILE A 42 -42.56 13.01 -14.49
C ILE A 42 -42.05 13.06 -13.06
N GLU A 43 -42.71 13.77 -12.15
CA GLU A 43 -42.33 13.86 -10.74
C GLU A 43 -42.49 12.51 -10.02
N LYS A 44 -43.57 11.76 -10.31
CA LYS A 44 -43.73 10.39 -9.80
C LYS A 44 -42.66 9.45 -10.34
N ASP A 45 -42.34 9.53 -11.63
CA ASP A 45 -41.29 8.71 -12.23
C ASP A 45 -39.91 9.09 -11.66
N VAL A 46 -39.62 10.38 -11.50
CA VAL A 46 -38.38 10.87 -10.88
C VAL A 46 -38.29 10.44 -9.42
N ASN A 47 -39.35 10.57 -8.62
CA ASN A 47 -39.35 10.16 -7.22
C ASN A 47 -39.21 8.64 -7.08
N SER A 48 -39.87 7.86 -7.94
CA SER A 48 -39.74 6.40 -7.95
C SER A 48 -38.34 5.96 -8.39
N ASN A 49 -37.75 6.66 -9.37
CA ASN A 49 -36.38 6.40 -9.82
C ASN A 49 -35.34 6.84 -8.78
N ASN A 50 -35.55 7.97 -8.09
CA ASN A 50 -34.68 8.42 -7.01
C ASN A 50 -34.72 7.45 -5.82
N ALA A 51 -35.89 6.94 -5.44
CA ALA A 51 -36.02 5.90 -4.41
C ALA A 51 -35.34 4.58 -4.83
N ASN A 52 -35.36 4.24 -6.12
CA ASN A 52 -34.61 3.11 -6.68
C ASN A 52 -33.10 3.39 -6.82
N ILE A 53 -32.61 4.60 -6.53
CA ILE A 53 -31.18 4.95 -6.55
C ILE A 53 -30.63 5.13 -5.12
N GLU A 54 -31.49 5.43 -4.15
CA GLU A 54 -31.10 5.53 -2.73
C GLU A 54 -30.44 4.25 -2.22
N TRP A 55 -30.99 3.06 -2.49
CA TRP A 55 -30.37 1.78 -2.07
C TRP A 55 -29.03 1.47 -2.75
N LEU A 56 -28.73 2.12 -3.89
CA LEU A 56 -27.43 2.01 -4.58
C LEU A 56 -26.41 3.02 -4.07
N SER A 57 -26.84 4.02 -3.30
CA SER A 57 -26.00 5.14 -2.85
C SER A 57 -25.83 5.16 -1.33
N GLU A 58 -26.50 4.26 -0.62
CA GLU A 58 -26.35 4.09 0.82
C GLU A 58 -25.05 3.35 1.10
N ASP A 59 -24.17 4.03 1.83
CA ASP A 59 -22.85 3.54 2.27
C ASP A 59 -22.76 3.89 3.77
N LYS A 60 -22.96 2.89 4.61
CA LYS A 60 -23.12 3.04 6.05
C LYS A 60 -21.79 3.26 6.76
N ASP A 61 -20.71 2.67 6.26
CA ASP A 61 -19.38 2.76 6.86
C ASP A 61 -18.45 3.75 6.14
N ASN A 62 -18.90 4.31 5.01
CA ASN A 62 -18.23 5.32 4.18
C ASN A 62 -16.86 4.83 3.68
N ASP A 63 -16.75 3.55 3.34
CA ASP A 63 -15.54 2.97 2.76
C ASP A 63 -15.44 3.17 1.23
N GLY A 64 -16.51 3.67 0.61
CA GLY A 64 -16.60 3.94 -0.82
C GLY A 64 -17.32 2.87 -1.63
N VAL A 65 -17.83 1.81 -0.98
CA VAL A 65 -18.67 0.78 -1.58
C VAL A 65 -20.05 0.82 -0.95
N SER A 66 -21.10 0.92 -1.78
CA SER A 66 -22.47 0.92 -1.26
C SER A 66 -22.81 -0.40 -0.56
N ASP A 67 -23.61 -0.33 0.52
CA ASP A 67 -24.04 -1.48 1.35
C ASP A 67 -24.60 -2.67 0.53
N ALA A 68 -25.17 -2.38 -0.64
CA ALA A 68 -25.72 -3.39 -1.54
C ALA A 68 -24.67 -4.29 -2.23
N PHE A 69 -23.44 -3.79 -2.38
CA PHE A 69 -22.30 -4.49 -2.99
C PHE A 69 -21.23 -4.85 -1.98
N ASP A 70 -21.32 -4.27 -0.79
CA ASP A 70 -20.39 -4.49 0.31
C ASP A 70 -20.63 -5.85 1.00
N LYS A 71 -19.54 -6.59 1.17
CA LYS A 71 -19.49 -7.86 1.89
C LYS A 71 -19.06 -7.68 3.35
N GLU A 72 -18.41 -6.58 3.72
CA GLU A 72 -17.97 -6.23 5.07
C GLU A 72 -18.63 -4.93 5.56
N PRO A 73 -19.89 -4.98 6.08
CA PRO A 73 -20.73 -3.81 6.38
C PRO A 73 -20.27 -2.87 7.51
N ASN A 74 -19.05 -3.09 8.04
CA ASN A 74 -18.48 -2.31 9.12
C ASN A 74 -16.98 -2.12 8.93
N THR A 75 -16.53 -1.88 7.69
CA THR A 75 -15.14 -1.57 7.43
C THR A 75 -14.78 -0.22 8.07
N PRO A 76 -13.65 -0.08 8.77
CA PRO A 76 -13.26 1.20 9.34
C PRO A 76 -13.06 2.26 8.25
N ILE A 77 -13.57 3.47 8.50
CA ILE A 77 -13.47 4.58 7.55
C ILE A 77 -12.01 4.88 7.17
N GLY A 78 -11.73 4.93 5.87
CA GLY A 78 -10.40 5.21 5.31
C GLY A 78 -9.50 3.99 5.12
N VAL A 79 -9.98 2.78 5.40
CA VAL A 79 -9.32 1.54 4.99
C VAL A 79 -9.53 1.33 3.49
N ALA A 80 -8.50 0.82 2.80
CA ALA A 80 -8.62 0.47 1.40
C ALA A 80 -9.42 -0.83 1.25
N VAL A 81 -10.50 -0.80 0.48
CA VAL A 81 -11.33 -1.95 0.16
C VAL A 81 -11.26 -2.31 -1.32
N ASP A 82 -11.58 -3.56 -1.64
CA ASP A 82 -11.77 -4.02 -3.00
C ASP A 82 -13.14 -3.59 -3.57
N GLY A 83 -13.43 -3.95 -4.82
CA GLY A 83 -14.71 -3.61 -5.46
C GLY A 83 -15.94 -4.32 -4.87
N ALA A 84 -15.76 -5.19 -3.88
CA ALA A 84 -16.81 -5.88 -3.15
C ALA A 84 -16.89 -5.44 -1.67
N GLY A 85 -16.20 -4.36 -1.29
CA GLY A 85 -16.20 -3.81 0.08
C GLY A 85 -15.41 -4.66 1.07
N VAL A 86 -14.57 -5.59 0.60
CA VAL A 86 -13.70 -6.36 1.49
C VAL A 86 -12.38 -5.61 1.67
N SER A 87 -11.94 -5.51 2.91
CA SER A 87 -10.63 -4.97 3.27
C SER A 87 -9.50 -5.66 2.51
N LEU A 88 -8.54 -4.86 2.04
CA LEU A 88 -7.45 -5.37 1.22
C LEU A 88 -6.51 -6.27 2.05
N ASP A 89 -6.15 -7.41 1.47
CA ASP A 89 -5.20 -8.39 1.99
C ASP A 89 -4.24 -8.73 0.83
N VAL A 90 -3.08 -8.08 0.81
CA VAL A 90 -2.13 -8.14 -0.32
C VAL A 90 -1.34 -9.44 -0.35
N ASP A 91 -0.93 -9.96 0.80
CA ASP A 91 -0.15 -11.18 0.94
C ASP A 91 -1.01 -12.43 1.24
N MET A 92 -2.32 -12.29 1.33
CA MET A 92 -3.27 -13.39 1.48
C MET A 92 -2.98 -14.29 2.68
N ASP A 93 -2.52 -13.70 3.78
CA ASP A 93 -2.29 -14.38 5.05
C ASP A 93 -3.57 -14.44 5.94
N ASN A 94 -4.68 -13.87 5.45
CA ASN A 94 -6.00 -13.71 6.08
C ASN A 94 -6.06 -12.60 7.14
N ILE A 95 -5.07 -11.71 7.21
CA ILE A 95 -5.06 -10.52 8.04
C ILE A 95 -5.12 -9.31 7.11
N PRO A 96 -6.15 -8.46 7.26
CA PRO A 96 -6.23 -7.26 6.43
C PRO A 96 -5.03 -6.33 6.62
N ASP A 97 -4.60 -5.65 5.55
CA ASP A 97 -3.42 -4.77 5.52
C ASP A 97 -3.43 -3.68 6.62
N TYR A 98 -4.62 -3.28 7.12
CA TYR A 98 -4.76 -2.26 8.16
C TYR A 98 -4.51 -2.77 9.59
N LEU A 99 -4.55 -4.09 9.79
CA LEU A 99 -4.20 -4.78 11.04
C LEU A 99 -2.84 -5.47 10.97
N ASP A 100 -2.34 -5.66 9.77
CA ASP A 100 -1.08 -6.32 9.52
C ASP A 100 0.13 -5.38 9.77
N SER A 101 1.10 -5.89 10.51
CA SER A 101 2.39 -5.24 10.77
C SER A 101 3.41 -5.46 9.64
N ASP A 102 3.28 -6.52 8.83
CA ASP A 102 4.05 -6.80 7.62
C ASP A 102 3.16 -7.14 6.41
N PRO A 103 2.43 -6.16 5.83
CA PRO A 103 1.48 -6.34 4.69
C PRO A 103 2.07 -6.88 3.38
N PHE A 104 3.37 -7.18 3.37
CA PHE A 104 4.11 -7.67 2.21
C PHE A 104 4.88 -8.94 2.55
N SER A 105 4.36 -9.71 3.50
CA SER A 105 4.93 -10.99 3.89
C SER A 105 4.84 -12.01 2.75
N THR A 106 5.41 -13.19 2.94
CA THR A 106 5.36 -14.24 1.92
C THR A 106 3.92 -14.69 1.74
N ARG A 107 3.45 -14.68 0.48
CA ARG A 107 2.03 -14.93 0.21
C ARG A 107 1.52 -16.24 0.81
N GLY A 108 0.54 -16.16 1.72
CA GLY A 108 -0.04 -17.30 2.42
C GLY A 108 0.88 -17.96 3.47
N ALA A 109 1.84 -17.21 4.03
CA ALA A 109 2.66 -17.65 5.14
C ALA A 109 1.82 -17.91 6.39
N ILE A 110 2.37 -18.69 7.32
CA ILE A 110 1.78 -18.85 8.65
C ILE A 110 2.27 -17.66 9.48
N VAL A 111 1.33 -16.79 9.84
CA VAL A 111 1.57 -15.56 10.59
C VAL A 111 0.98 -15.61 12.00
N ASP A 112 1.45 -14.74 12.87
CA ASP A 112 0.89 -14.49 14.18
C ASP A 112 -0.37 -13.60 14.12
N ASN A 113 -0.92 -13.22 15.27
CA ASN A 113 -2.12 -12.37 15.33
C ASN A 113 -1.92 -10.96 14.77
N ASN A 114 -0.68 -10.54 14.47
CA ASN A 114 -0.35 -9.21 13.96
C ASN A 114 0.15 -9.26 12.50
N GLY A 115 0.06 -10.42 11.82
CA GLY A 115 0.53 -10.59 10.43
C GLY A 115 2.04 -10.75 10.27
N VAL A 116 2.76 -10.99 11.37
CA VAL A 116 4.19 -11.28 11.30
C VAL A 116 4.41 -12.78 11.17
N GLU A 117 5.21 -13.20 10.19
CA GLU A 117 5.57 -14.60 9.99
C GLU A 117 6.25 -15.20 11.24
N PHE A 118 5.96 -16.47 11.55
CA PHE A 118 6.62 -17.17 12.67
C PHE A 118 8.13 -17.35 12.41
N ASP A 119 8.93 -17.09 13.44
CA ASP A 119 10.37 -17.30 13.49
C ASP A 119 10.69 -18.19 14.70
N THR A 120 10.99 -19.47 14.42
CA THR A 120 11.18 -20.51 15.44
C THR A 120 12.47 -20.32 16.22
N ASP A 121 13.55 -19.86 15.59
CA ASP A 121 14.87 -19.76 16.22
C ASP A 121 15.26 -18.31 16.60
N ASN A 122 14.40 -17.35 16.29
CA ASN A 122 14.53 -15.93 16.59
C ASN A 122 15.82 -15.32 16.04
N ASP A 123 16.31 -15.83 14.90
CA ASP A 123 17.43 -15.24 14.17
C ASP A 123 17.01 -14.02 13.30
N GLY A 124 15.70 -13.81 13.21
CA GLY A 124 14.99 -12.74 12.51
C GLY A 124 14.88 -12.94 11.00
N ILE A 125 15.01 -14.18 10.53
CA ILE A 125 14.50 -14.66 9.25
C ILE A 125 13.29 -15.56 9.54
N PRO A 126 12.12 -15.28 8.95
CA PRO A 126 10.97 -16.16 9.14
C PRO A 126 11.20 -17.60 8.67
N ASP A 127 10.52 -18.55 9.30
CA ASP A 127 10.59 -19.99 9.00
C ASP A 127 10.33 -20.32 7.52
N SER A 128 9.56 -19.48 6.82
CA SER A 128 9.26 -19.65 5.39
C SER A 128 10.46 -19.40 4.46
N LYS A 129 11.42 -18.58 4.93
CA LYS A 129 12.60 -18.13 4.20
C LYS A 129 13.90 -18.70 4.77
N ASP A 130 13.83 -19.24 5.97
CA ASP A 130 14.96 -19.84 6.66
C ASP A 130 15.25 -21.26 6.14
N LEU A 131 16.54 -21.51 5.84
CA LEU A 131 17.07 -22.82 5.45
C LEU A 131 17.69 -23.59 6.62
N GLU A 132 18.06 -22.91 7.71
CA GLU A 132 18.66 -23.49 8.93
C GLU A 132 17.80 -23.23 10.17
N SER A 133 16.74 -24.03 10.35
CA SER A 133 15.75 -23.91 11.44
C SER A 133 16.25 -24.11 12.88
N ASN A 134 17.56 -24.10 13.11
CA ASN A 134 18.17 -24.31 14.42
C ASN A 134 19.39 -23.40 14.64
N THR A 135 19.32 -22.17 14.14
CA THR A 135 20.38 -21.19 14.32
C THR A 135 20.58 -20.88 15.80
N GLU A 136 21.85 -20.76 16.24
CA GLU A 136 22.14 -20.33 17.60
C GLU A 136 21.68 -18.88 17.80
N ILE A 137 20.93 -18.62 18.88
CA ILE A 137 20.45 -17.26 19.22
C ILE A 137 21.64 -16.28 19.27
N GLY A 138 21.67 -15.32 18.35
CA GLY A 138 22.74 -14.34 18.19
C GLY A 138 23.87 -14.74 17.23
N ALA A 139 23.71 -15.83 16.48
CA ALA A 139 24.52 -16.09 15.31
C ALA A 139 24.11 -15.17 14.16
N ILE A 140 25.10 -14.76 13.37
CA ILE A 140 24.84 -13.91 12.21
C ILE A 140 24.44 -14.83 11.08
N VAL A 141 23.25 -14.64 10.53
CA VAL A 141 22.76 -15.39 9.39
C VAL A 141 22.75 -14.55 8.12
N ASN A 142 22.75 -15.21 6.98
CA ASN A 142 22.53 -14.54 5.70
C ASN A 142 21.02 -14.38 5.40
N GLN A 143 20.67 -13.84 4.24
CA GLN A 143 19.27 -13.63 3.82
C GLN A 143 18.44 -14.93 3.67
N TYR A 144 19.05 -16.10 3.84
CA TYR A 144 18.44 -17.41 3.77
C TYR A 144 18.53 -18.15 5.12
N GLY A 145 18.83 -17.45 6.22
CA GLY A 145 18.96 -18.04 7.57
C GLY A 145 20.20 -18.91 7.77
N ILE A 146 21.10 -19.03 6.79
CA ILE A 146 22.33 -19.81 6.97
C ILE A 146 23.35 -19.03 7.80
N THR A 147 23.83 -19.63 8.87
CA THR A 147 24.86 -19.11 9.77
C THR A 147 26.16 -18.77 9.05
N VAL A 148 26.60 -17.53 9.24
CA VAL A 148 27.88 -17.00 8.78
C VAL A 148 28.85 -17.03 9.94
N SER A 149 29.78 -17.98 9.91
CA SER A 149 30.84 -18.06 10.91
C SER A 149 31.75 -16.83 10.83
N VAL A 150 31.65 -15.92 11.80
CA VAL A 150 32.64 -14.85 12.00
C VAL A 150 33.88 -15.47 12.63
N GLY A 151 34.72 -16.06 11.79
CA GLY A 151 35.98 -16.64 12.22
C GLY A 151 36.90 -15.58 12.83
N ASN A 152 37.39 -15.83 14.04
CA ASN A 152 38.53 -15.13 14.67
C ASN A 152 39.87 -15.41 13.97
N SER A 153 39.85 -15.81 12.71
CA SER A 153 41.03 -16.05 11.87
C SER A 153 40.94 -15.09 10.71
N GLY A 154 41.97 -14.26 10.52
CA GLY A 154 42.04 -13.09 9.63
C GLY A 154 41.87 -13.33 8.12
N THR A 155 41.06 -14.29 7.72
CA THR A 155 40.78 -14.70 6.34
C THR A 155 39.29 -14.86 6.03
N GLN A 156 38.37 -14.85 7.01
CA GLN A 156 36.93 -14.78 6.76
C GLN A 156 36.41 -13.39 7.14
N LYS A 157 36.46 -12.45 6.19
CA LYS A 157 35.67 -11.23 6.27
C LYS A 157 34.20 -11.64 6.37
N SER A 158 33.53 -11.30 7.46
CA SER A 158 32.07 -11.34 7.54
C SER A 158 31.53 -10.57 6.33
N TYR A 159 30.79 -11.24 5.44
CA TYR A 159 30.34 -10.69 4.16
C TYR A 159 29.18 -9.71 4.39
N LEU A 160 29.49 -8.53 4.91
CA LEU A 160 28.55 -7.42 4.92
C LEU A 160 28.64 -6.67 3.59
N PRO A 161 27.51 -6.27 2.99
CA PRO A 161 27.52 -5.60 1.71
C PRO A 161 28.19 -4.22 1.83
N SER A 162 29.24 -3.97 1.06
CA SER A 162 29.85 -2.64 0.98
C SER A 162 28.90 -1.64 0.33
N ILE A 163 28.92 -0.40 0.82
CA ILE A 163 28.16 0.75 0.29
C ILE A 163 29.05 1.55 -0.63
N TYR A 164 28.59 1.88 -1.84
CA TYR A 164 29.38 2.62 -2.85
C TYR A 164 28.94 4.07 -2.97
N PHE A 165 29.89 4.96 -3.30
CA PHE A 165 29.66 6.39 -3.38
C PHE A 165 30.10 6.98 -4.72
N GLU A 166 29.43 8.05 -5.12
CA GLU A 166 29.85 8.88 -6.24
C GLU A 166 31.14 9.66 -5.90
N SER A 167 31.83 10.11 -6.95
CA SER A 167 33.09 10.86 -6.80
C SER A 167 32.87 12.14 -5.99
N GLY A 168 33.75 12.39 -5.01
CA GLY A 168 33.68 13.55 -4.13
C GLY A 168 32.44 13.64 -3.20
N SER A 169 31.52 12.68 -3.26
CA SER A 169 30.26 12.70 -2.51
C SER A 169 30.27 11.76 -1.31
N SER A 170 29.52 12.13 -0.28
CA SER A 170 29.16 11.29 0.88
C SER A 170 27.67 10.97 0.94
N TYR A 171 26.92 11.39 -0.09
CA TYR A 171 25.49 11.13 -0.19
C TYR A 171 25.22 9.65 -0.50
N ILE A 172 24.20 9.10 0.17
CA ILE A 172 23.77 7.71 0.01
C ILE A 172 22.74 7.63 -1.12
N ASN A 173 23.13 7.03 -2.25
CA ASN A 173 22.23 6.80 -3.39
C ASN A 173 21.21 5.68 -3.09
N ASN A 174 20.05 5.72 -3.75
CA ASN A 174 18.97 4.75 -3.66
C ASN A 174 19.42 3.31 -3.95
N SER A 175 20.43 3.12 -4.82
CA SER A 175 21.01 1.81 -5.11
C SER A 175 21.62 1.12 -3.88
N ASN A 176 22.01 1.87 -2.85
CA ASN A 176 22.56 1.35 -1.61
C ASN A 176 21.51 1.03 -0.55
N LEU A 177 20.25 1.46 -0.71
CA LEU A 177 19.22 1.31 0.32
C LEU A 177 19.01 -0.15 0.70
N LYS A 178 18.97 -1.05 -0.29
CA LYS A 178 18.85 -2.50 -0.05
C LYS A 178 20.00 -3.03 0.80
N ARG A 179 21.23 -2.58 0.55
CA ARG A 179 22.43 -3.02 1.28
C ARG A 179 22.43 -2.52 2.72
N ILE A 180 22.03 -1.26 2.92
CA ILE A 180 21.92 -0.65 4.25
C ILE A 180 20.81 -1.34 5.06
N ALA A 181 19.66 -1.61 4.46
CA ALA A 181 18.56 -2.32 5.10
C ALA A 181 19.00 -3.72 5.58
N THR A 182 19.75 -4.47 4.75
CA THR A 182 20.30 -5.77 5.18
C THR A 182 21.20 -5.66 6.41
N ILE A 183 22.04 -4.62 6.49
CA ILE A 183 22.89 -4.38 7.66
C ILE A 183 22.04 -4.00 8.88
N ALA A 184 21.02 -3.17 8.68
CA ALA A 184 20.14 -2.74 9.76
C ALA A 184 19.36 -3.90 10.38
N ILE A 185 18.78 -4.77 9.54
CA ILE A 185 18.08 -5.99 9.96
C ILE A 185 19.02 -6.86 10.80
N MET A 186 20.24 -7.12 10.30
CA MET A 186 21.23 -7.91 11.04
C MET A 186 21.54 -7.30 12.41
N MET A 187 21.72 -5.98 12.49
CA MET A 187 22.01 -5.31 13.75
C MET A 187 20.85 -5.33 14.74
N ASN A 188 19.61 -5.23 14.26
CA ASN A 188 18.41 -5.30 15.10
C ASN A 188 18.23 -6.70 15.69
N ASN A 189 18.43 -7.74 14.88
CA ASN A 189 18.35 -9.13 15.34
C ASN A 189 19.49 -9.47 16.33
N ASN A 190 20.60 -8.74 16.25
CA ASN A 190 21.79 -9.00 17.06
C ASN A 190 22.19 -7.81 17.96
N PRO A 191 21.48 -7.54 19.07
CA PRO A 191 21.67 -6.32 19.88
C PRO A 191 23.08 -6.15 20.47
N ASN A 192 23.81 -7.24 20.69
CA ASN A 192 25.13 -7.24 21.33
C ASN A 192 26.29 -6.95 20.37
N ILE A 193 26.05 -6.92 19.05
CA ILE A 193 27.10 -6.74 18.06
C ILE A 193 27.47 -5.26 17.91
N LYS A 194 28.78 -4.99 17.77
CA LYS A 194 29.32 -3.69 17.36
C LYS A 194 29.93 -3.78 15.97
N LEU A 195 29.84 -2.69 15.19
CA LEU A 195 30.40 -2.62 13.85
C LEU A 195 31.50 -1.56 13.75
N LEU A 196 32.63 -1.94 13.19
CA LEU A 196 33.65 -1.04 12.69
C LEU A 196 33.28 -0.65 11.24
N VAL A 197 32.99 0.63 11.04
CA VAL A 197 32.60 1.23 9.76
C VAL A 197 33.83 1.91 9.17
N ILE A 198 34.28 1.41 8.02
CA ILE A 198 35.55 1.77 7.40
C ILE A 198 35.29 2.50 6.08
N GLY A 199 35.54 3.79 6.06
CA GLY A 199 35.46 4.61 4.85
C GLY A 199 36.72 4.50 4.01
N ASN A 200 36.54 4.32 2.70
CA ASN A 200 37.60 4.32 1.71
C ASN A 200 37.28 5.32 0.59
N THR A 201 38.33 5.83 -0.04
CA THR A 201 38.26 6.72 -1.21
C THR A 201 39.11 6.17 -2.35
N ASP A 202 38.93 6.76 -3.52
CA ASP A 202 39.88 6.66 -4.62
C ASP A 202 41.14 7.50 -4.32
N GLU A 203 42.16 7.34 -5.18
CA GLU A 203 43.44 8.06 -5.13
C GLU A 203 43.35 9.50 -5.67
N ASN A 204 42.16 9.93 -6.07
CA ASN A 204 41.94 11.25 -6.64
C ASN A 204 41.85 12.29 -5.53
N GLY A 205 42.87 13.15 -5.41
CA GLY A 205 42.86 14.28 -4.48
C GLY A 205 44.06 14.27 -3.53
N THR A 206 43.96 15.03 -2.44
CA THR A 206 44.98 15.00 -1.38
C THR A 206 44.62 13.96 -0.33
N SER A 207 45.62 13.28 0.22
CA SER A 207 45.42 12.29 1.29
C SER A 207 44.63 12.86 2.48
N GLU A 208 44.87 14.11 2.89
CA GLU A 208 44.11 14.76 3.96
C GLU A 208 42.62 14.95 3.61
N PHE A 209 42.33 15.35 2.37
CA PHE A 209 40.95 15.48 1.89
C PHE A 209 40.26 14.11 1.82
N ASN A 210 40.96 13.10 1.30
CA ASN A 210 40.48 11.74 1.17
C ASN A 210 40.19 11.09 2.53
N ASN A 211 41.05 11.31 3.52
CA ASN A 211 40.81 10.86 4.89
C ASN A 211 39.57 11.52 5.52
N LYS A 212 39.40 12.85 5.33
CA LYS A 212 38.21 13.56 5.80
C LYS A 212 36.94 13.08 5.08
N LEU A 213 37.01 12.82 3.78
CA LEU A 213 35.87 12.33 2.99
C LEU A 213 35.49 10.89 3.39
N ALA A 214 36.48 10.01 3.61
CA ALA A 214 36.27 8.66 4.12
C ALA A 214 35.55 8.66 5.47
N LEU A 215 35.99 9.52 6.40
CA LEU A 215 35.35 9.65 7.70
C LEU A 215 33.90 10.13 7.57
N LYS A 216 33.68 11.20 6.78
CA LYS A 216 32.33 11.72 6.50
C LYS A 216 31.40 10.66 5.91
N ARG A 217 31.85 9.86 4.94
CA ARG A 217 31.06 8.76 4.37
C ARG A 217 30.63 7.75 5.44
N SER A 218 31.55 7.40 6.34
CA SER A 218 31.27 6.46 7.43
C SER A 218 30.25 7.03 8.41
N GLU A 219 30.38 8.31 8.76
CA GLU A 219 29.44 9.03 9.62
C GLU A 219 28.05 9.16 8.99
N GLU A 220 27.96 9.47 7.69
CA GLU A 220 26.68 9.54 6.96
C GLU A 220 25.95 8.20 6.97
N VAL A 221 26.66 7.09 6.76
CA VAL A 221 26.08 5.74 6.87
C VAL A 221 25.55 5.47 8.27
N ILE A 222 26.30 5.82 9.32
CA ILE A 222 25.86 5.65 10.71
C ILE A 222 24.66 6.53 11.01
N ASN A 223 24.66 7.78 10.55
CA ASN A 223 23.53 8.69 10.73
C ASN A 223 22.28 8.16 10.04
N TYR A 224 22.43 7.59 8.85
CA TYR A 224 21.34 6.98 8.11
C TYR A 224 20.78 5.75 8.84
N LEU A 225 21.65 4.87 9.34
CA LEU A 225 21.26 3.70 10.14
C LEU A 225 20.56 4.10 11.44
N ALA A 226 21.09 5.10 12.15
CA ALA A 226 20.50 5.57 13.40
C ALA A 226 19.15 6.26 13.20
N SER A 227 19.00 7.07 12.14
CA SER A 227 17.79 7.88 11.93
C SER A 227 16.64 7.08 11.32
N ASN A 228 16.93 6.16 10.40
CA ASN A 228 15.88 5.41 9.68
C ASN A 228 15.57 4.05 10.32
N PHE A 229 16.54 3.43 11.01
CA PHE A 229 16.37 2.09 11.60
C PHE A 229 16.51 2.07 13.13
N ASN A 230 16.61 3.25 13.77
CA ASN A 230 16.66 3.41 15.23
C ASN A 230 17.79 2.61 15.93
N ILE A 231 18.94 2.47 15.26
CA ILE A 231 20.11 1.77 15.80
C ILE A 231 20.97 2.74 16.63
N ASP A 232 21.33 2.36 17.85
CA ASP A 232 22.18 3.19 18.71
C ASP A 232 23.56 3.44 18.05
N LYS A 233 23.94 4.72 17.95
CA LYS A 233 25.23 5.18 17.43
C LYS A 233 26.42 4.59 18.20
N ASN A 234 26.24 4.27 19.48
CA ASN A 234 27.28 3.65 20.33
C ASN A 234 27.69 2.25 19.86
N ARG A 235 26.89 1.61 19.00
CA ARG A 235 27.20 0.31 18.40
C ARG A 235 28.15 0.41 17.21
N PHE A 236 28.49 1.62 16.78
CA PHE A 236 29.39 1.85 15.66
C PHE A 236 30.71 2.46 16.10
N VAL A 237 31.79 2.04 15.46
CA VAL A 237 33.11 2.64 15.55
C VAL A 237 33.49 3.09 14.15
N THR A 238 33.85 4.37 13.98
CA THR A 238 34.25 4.91 12.69
C THR A 238 35.76 4.80 12.47
N SER A 239 36.16 4.52 11.24
CA SER A 239 37.55 4.57 10.79
C SER A 239 37.60 5.10 9.35
N GLY A 240 38.46 6.07 9.08
CA GLY A 240 38.73 6.57 7.73
C GLY A 240 40.09 6.09 7.26
N ASN A 241 40.13 5.20 6.26
CA ASN A 241 41.39 4.76 5.65
C ASN A 241 41.82 5.63 4.47
N GLY A 242 40.96 6.55 4.01
CA GLY A 242 41.17 7.31 2.78
C GLY A 242 41.51 6.39 1.62
N GLU A 243 42.65 6.65 0.97
CA GLU A 243 43.14 5.92 -0.19
C GLU A 243 44.14 4.78 0.16
N GLU A 244 44.41 4.53 1.45
CA GLU A 244 45.50 3.64 1.88
C GLU A 244 45.27 2.15 1.56
N LYS A 245 44.00 1.74 1.41
CA LYS A 245 43.61 0.33 1.15
C LYS A 245 42.71 0.19 -0.09
N PRO A 246 43.24 0.44 -1.30
CA PRO A 246 42.48 0.28 -2.53
C PRO A 246 42.22 -1.21 -2.79
N LEU A 247 41.02 -1.55 -3.26
CA LEU A 247 40.71 -2.88 -3.78
C LEU A 247 41.34 -3.08 -5.17
N THR A 248 41.32 -2.03 -5.98
CA THR A 248 41.88 -2.04 -7.33
C THR A 248 42.90 -0.93 -7.44
N LYS A 249 44.14 -1.27 -7.77
CA LYS A 249 45.18 -0.30 -8.15
C LYS A 249 45.21 -0.02 -9.66
N GLU A 250 44.35 -0.71 -10.40
CA GLU A 250 44.35 -0.69 -11.85
C GLU A 250 43.41 0.41 -12.35
N VAL A 251 43.99 1.39 -13.04
CA VAL A 251 43.29 2.51 -13.67
C VAL A 251 42.83 2.14 -15.09
N VAL A 252 42.98 0.88 -15.52
CA VAL A 252 42.91 0.50 -16.94
C VAL A 252 41.54 0.83 -17.56
N SER A 253 41.57 1.97 -18.24
CA SER A 253 40.79 2.34 -19.39
C SER A 253 41.13 1.40 -20.55
N ALA A 254 40.17 0.61 -21.05
CA ALA A 254 40.08 0.25 -22.48
C ALA A 254 38.91 -0.68 -22.87
N GLU A 255 38.34 -1.52 -22.00
CA GLU A 255 37.50 -2.65 -22.49
C GLU A 255 36.02 -2.65 -22.05
N PHE A 256 35.55 -1.65 -21.29
CA PHE A 256 34.12 -1.51 -20.99
C PHE A 256 33.56 -0.28 -21.72
N PRO A 257 32.57 -0.44 -22.63
CA PRO A 257 32.02 0.63 -23.47
C PRO A 257 31.28 1.74 -22.71
N ASN A 258 31.31 1.73 -21.37
CA ASN A 258 30.52 2.63 -20.51
C ASN A 258 31.37 3.61 -19.70
N GLY A 259 32.70 3.65 -19.86
CA GLY A 259 33.54 4.71 -19.26
C GLY A 259 33.72 4.66 -17.73
N ASN A 260 33.18 3.65 -17.04
CA ASN A 260 33.36 3.47 -15.60
C ASN A 260 34.78 2.96 -15.32
N THR A 261 35.53 3.71 -14.51
CA THR A 261 36.89 3.36 -14.09
C THR A 261 36.84 2.35 -12.95
N LEU A 262 37.74 1.36 -12.86
CA LEU A 262 37.71 0.41 -11.73
C LEU A 262 37.89 1.10 -10.36
N SER A 263 38.39 2.34 -10.35
CA SER A 263 38.50 3.21 -9.17
C SER A 263 37.16 3.47 -8.46
N GLU A 264 36.01 3.28 -9.13
CA GLU A 264 34.70 3.40 -8.49
C GLU A 264 34.50 2.40 -7.34
N LEU A 265 35.12 1.22 -7.44
CA LEU A 265 35.08 0.19 -6.40
C LEU A 265 35.87 0.60 -5.15
N ASN A 266 36.79 1.56 -5.26
CA ASN A 266 37.53 2.07 -4.12
C ASN A 266 36.71 3.07 -3.28
N ARG A 267 35.73 3.75 -3.90
CA ARG A 267 34.84 4.70 -3.23
C ARG A 267 33.72 3.96 -2.50
N ARG A 268 34.08 3.32 -1.38
CA ARG A 268 33.14 2.48 -0.62
C ARG A 268 33.31 2.60 0.89
N VAL A 269 32.27 2.21 1.61
CA VAL A 269 32.29 1.94 3.05
C VAL A 269 32.16 0.45 3.26
N ASP A 270 33.13 -0.11 3.99
CA ASP A 270 33.16 -1.51 4.40
C ASP A 270 32.75 -1.63 5.87
N PHE A 271 32.23 -2.79 6.26
CA PHE A 271 31.85 -3.08 7.64
C PHE A 271 32.59 -4.29 8.15
N GLN A 272 33.03 -4.21 9.41
CA GLN A 272 33.63 -5.32 10.12
C GLN A 272 32.96 -5.47 11.47
N ILE A 273 32.62 -6.70 11.81
CA ILE A 273 32.04 -7.03 13.12
C ILE A 273 33.17 -7.01 14.16
N ILE A 274 32.93 -6.29 15.25
CA ILE A 274 33.82 -6.23 16.41
C ILE A 274 33.05 -6.72 17.65
N ARG A 275 33.71 -7.54 18.46
CA ARG A 275 33.20 -8.03 19.75
C ARG A 275 33.75 -7.17 20.88
#